data_AF-A0A086N1H0-F1
#
_entry.id   AF-A0A086N1H0-F1
#
_cell.length_a   1.000
_cell.length_b   1.000
_cell.length_c   1.000
_cell.angle_alpha   90.00
_cell.angle_beta   90.00
_cell.angle_gamma   90.00
#
_symmetry.space_group_name_H-M   'P 1'
#
loop_
_entity.id
_entity.type
_entity.pdbx_description
1 polymer ?
#
loop_
_entity_poly.entity_id
_entity_poly.type
_entity_poly.pdbx_seq_one_letter_code
_entity_poly.pdbx_strand_id
1 'polypeptide(L)'
;MKKTKPGTLRRTLAVGAMTIALGGLVAPVASAGTASAAPPAAEVGVLKTWHATVQCQIVRISDNNVVGYDRADGSGNSKDAAIKDAKRNVPVPSGHYKRHCDAKRVW
;
A
#
# COMPACT_ATOMS: atom_id res chain seq x y z
N MET A 1 1.22 -4.88 -31.28
CA MET A 1 0.93 -6.07 -30.45
C MET A 1 0.01 -5.65 -29.30
N LYS A 2 -1.27 -6.08 -29.32
CA LYS A 2 -2.24 -5.80 -28.26
C LYS A 2 -2.13 -6.90 -27.19
N LYS A 3 -1.90 -6.54 -25.92
CA LYS A 3 -2.10 -7.44 -24.78
C LYS A 3 -3.10 -6.80 -23.82
N THR A 4 -4.32 -7.30 -23.91
CA THR A 4 -5.45 -7.02 -23.02
C THR A 4 -5.22 -7.64 -21.64
N LYS A 5 -5.49 -6.87 -20.58
CA LYS A 5 -5.72 -7.37 -19.22
C LYS A 5 -7.18 -7.85 -19.10
N PRO A 6 -7.39 -8.89 -18.29
CA PRO A 6 -8.40 -8.85 -17.22
C PRO A 6 -7.74 -9.33 -15.90
N GLY A 7 -7.94 -8.75 -14.72
CA GLY A 7 -9.22 -8.35 -14.13
C GLY A 7 -9.76 -9.51 -13.30
N THR A 8 -9.13 -9.83 -12.16
CA THR A 8 -9.60 -10.91 -11.25
C THR A 8 -10.06 -10.31 -9.94
N LEU A 9 -11.36 -10.05 -9.85
CA LEU A 9 -12.06 -9.65 -8.64
C LEU A 9 -13.37 -10.45 -8.61
N ARG A 10 -13.34 -11.65 -8.01
CA ARG A 10 -14.52 -12.44 -7.65
C ARG A 10 -14.18 -13.16 -6.34
N ARG A 11 -14.66 -12.62 -5.22
CA ARG A 11 -15.96 -12.90 -4.58
C ARG A 11 -16.01 -14.29 -3.98
N THR A 12 -15.82 -14.29 -2.67
CA THR A 12 -16.15 -15.30 -1.67
C THR A 12 -17.58 -15.83 -1.86
N LEU A 13 -17.71 -17.16 -1.91
CA LEU A 13 -18.91 -17.95 -1.61
C LEU A 13 -18.38 -19.12 -0.77
N ALA A 14 -18.47 -19.08 0.55
CA ALA A 14 -19.66 -19.39 1.36
C ALA A 14 -20.06 -20.87 1.29
N VAL A 15 -19.84 -21.53 2.44
CA VAL A 15 -20.76 -22.48 3.09
C VAL A 15 -20.92 -23.87 2.45
N GLY A 16 -20.62 -24.89 3.27
CA GLY A 16 -21.43 -26.11 3.28
C GLY A 16 -20.71 -27.43 3.05
N ALA A 17 -19.61 -27.72 3.76
CA ALA A 17 -19.23 -29.12 3.97
C ALA A 17 -20.12 -29.69 5.09
N MET A 18 -21.28 -30.24 4.73
CA MET A 18 -22.17 -30.93 5.67
C MET A 18 -22.21 -32.43 5.33
N THR A 19 -21.77 -33.19 6.32
CA THR A 19 -21.54 -34.65 6.41
C THR A 19 -22.81 -35.44 6.66
N ILE A 20 -22.98 -36.62 6.02
CA ILE A 20 -23.86 -37.74 6.43
C ILE A 20 -23.22 -39.01 5.78
N ALA A 21 -22.89 -40.15 6.39
CA ALA A 21 -23.23 -40.73 7.69
C ALA A 21 -22.45 -42.06 7.93
N LEU A 22 -22.39 -42.43 9.22
CA LEU A 22 -22.40 -43.80 9.78
C LEU A 22 -21.21 -44.73 9.50
N GLY A 23 -20.18 -44.63 10.36
CA GLY A 23 -19.19 -45.67 10.62
C GLY A 23 -18.82 -45.63 12.10
N GLY A 24 -18.87 -46.79 12.76
CA GLY A 24 -18.99 -46.90 14.22
C GLY A 24 -17.72 -46.68 15.04
N LEU A 25 -17.99 -46.66 16.35
CA LEU A 25 -17.16 -47.17 17.46
C LEU A 25 -15.89 -46.41 17.89
N VAL A 26 -15.85 -46.28 19.22
CA VAL A 26 -14.75 -46.02 20.17
C VAL A 26 -14.17 -44.61 20.28
N ALA A 27 -14.50 -43.96 21.39
CA ALA A 27 -13.88 -42.75 21.89
C ALA A 27 -12.57 -43.06 22.63
N PRO A 28 -11.49 -42.32 22.35
CA PRO A 28 -10.48 -41.99 23.34
C PRO A 28 -10.71 -40.54 23.81
N VAL A 29 -10.96 -40.38 25.10
CA VAL A 29 -10.89 -39.09 25.80
C VAL A 29 -9.44 -38.61 25.80
N ALA A 30 -9.05 -37.85 24.77
CA ALA A 30 -7.80 -37.13 24.76
C ALA A 30 -7.98 -35.85 25.58
N SER A 31 -7.47 -35.86 26.82
CA SER A 31 -7.24 -34.65 27.61
C SER A 31 -6.32 -33.73 26.83
N ALA A 32 -6.89 -32.78 26.10
CA ALA A 32 -6.16 -31.68 25.51
C ALA A 32 -5.75 -30.75 26.65
N GLY A 33 -4.51 -30.88 27.10
CA GLY A 33 -3.90 -29.93 28.01
C GLY A 33 -4.09 -28.52 27.45
N THR A 34 -4.61 -27.62 28.27
CA THR A 34 -4.69 -26.20 27.98
C THR A 34 -3.26 -25.70 27.78
N ALA A 35 -2.80 -25.70 26.53
CA ALA A 35 -1.66 -24.91 26.11
C ALA A 35 -2.06 -23.46 26.37
N SER A 36 -1.57 -22.89 27.46
CA SER A 36 -1.65 -21.46 27.72
C SER A 36 -0.85 -20.79 26.61
N ALA A 37 -1.54 -20.44 25.51
CA ALA A 37 -0.99 -19.62 24.47
C ALA A 37 -0.59 -18.30 25.12
N ALA A 38 0.71 -18.07 25.28
CA ALA A 38 1.22 -16.75 25.62
C ALA A 38 0.62 -15.76 24.62
N PRO A 39 0.04 -14.64 25.06
CA PRO A 39 -0.48 -13.65 24.13
C PRO A 39 0.69 -13.25 23.21
N PRO A 40 0.47 -13.15 21.88
CA PRO A 40 1.50 -12.64 21.01
C PRO A 40 1.89 -11.27 21.55
N ALA A 41 3.15 -11.11 21.92
CA ALA A 41 3.69 -9.80 22.24
C ALA A 41 3.45 -8.94 20.99
N ALA A 42 2.44 -8.08 21.04
CA ALA A 42 2.23 -7.06 20.04
C ALA A 42 3.41 -6.11 20.22
N GLU A 43 4.48 -6.38 19.49
CA GLU A 43 5.60 -5.46 19.34
C GLU A 43 5.00 -4.19 18.73
N VAL A 44 4.69 -3.20 19.58
CA VAL A 44 4.31 -1.86 19.14
C VAL A 44 5.57 -1.23 18.56
N GLY A 45 5.91 -1.66 17.34
CA GLY A 45 6.97 -1.05 16.57
C GLY A 45 6.51 0.35 16.21
N VAL A 46 7.09 1.36 16.87
CA VAL A 46 6.96 2.75 16.43
C VAL A 46 7.58 2.82 15.04
N LEU A 47 6.74 2.72 14.01
CA LEU A 47 7.17 2.84 12.63
C LEU A 47 7.70 4.26 12.43
N LYS A 48 9.00 4.36 12.16
CA LYS A 48 9.64 5.65 11.86
C LYS A 48 8.93 6.29 10.67
N THR A 49 8.30 7.43 10.90
CA THR A 49 7.68 8.24 9.85
C THR A 49 8.73 9.20 9.30
N TRP A 50 8.92 9.17 7.99
CA TRP A 50 9.74 10.11 7.25
C TRP A 50 8.86 11.13 6.57
N HIS A 51 9.39 12.34 6.44
CA HIS A 51 8.79 13.43 5.69
C HIS A 51 9.75 13.90 4.61
N ALA A 52 9.19 14.34 3.48
CA ALA A 52 9.98 14.89 2.39
C ALA A 52 9.25 16.05 1.73
N THR A 53 10.03 17.07 1.35
CA THR A 53 9.58 18.17 0.47
C THR A 53 10.26 18.01 -0.87
N VAL A 54 9.49 18.01 -1.95
CA VAL A 54 10.02 17.98 -3.33
C VAL A 54 9.65 19.25 -4.07
N GLN A 55 10.46 19.59 -5.07
CA GLN A 55 10.15 20.63 -6.04
C GLN A 55 10.24 20.06 -7.45
N CYS A 56 9.21 20.29 -8.27
CA CYS A 56 9.16 19.87 -9.67
C CYS A 56 9.04 21.08 -10.58
N GLN A 57 9.55 20.95 -11.81
CA GLN A 57 9.20 21.85 -12.90
C GLN A 57 7.79 21.54 -13.40
N ILE A 58 6.99 22.57 -13.59
CA ILE A 58 5.69 22.48 -14.27
C ILE A 58 5.88 22.92 -15.71
N VAL A 59 5.47 22.05 -16.62
CA VAL A 59 5.67 22.23 -18.06
C VAL A 59 4.32 22.18 -18.74
N ARG A 60 4.09 23.16 -19.61
CA ARG A 60 2.90 23.22 -20.43
C ARG A 60 3.02 22.22 -21.58
N ILE A 61 1.97 21.44 -21.81
CA ILE A 61 1.98 20.36 -22.80
C ILE A 61 2.04 20.91 -24.24
N SER A 62 1.42 22.07 -24.51
CA SER A 62 1.29 22.62 -25.86
C SER A 62 2.61 22.97 -26.54
N ASP A 63 3.59 23.46 -25.78
CA ASP A 63 4.85 24.02 -26.29
C ASP A 63 6.09 23.53 -25.54
N ASN A 64 5.92 22.56 -24.63
CA ASN A 64 7.00 22.02 -23.78
C ASN A 64 7.73 23.08 -22.94
N ASN A 65 7.12 24.25 -22.74
CA ASN A 65 7.73 25.35 -22.03
C ASN A 65 7.57 25.19 -20.52
N VAL A 66 8.63 25.50 -19.76
CA VAL A 66 8.58 25.53 -18.30
C VAL A 66 7.83 26.79 -17.89
N VAL A 67 6.69 26.62 -17.23
CA VAL A 67 5.89 27.74 -16.74
C VAL A 67 6.22 28.11 -15.30
N GLY A 68 6.86 27.22 -14.56
CA GLY A 68 7.26 27.48 -13.18
C GLY A 68 7.73 26.24 -12.44
N TYR A 69 7.80 26.37 -11.12
CA TYR A 69 8.16 25.29 -10.21
C TYR A 69 7.16 25.21 -9.07
N ASP A 70 6.64 24.01 -8.82
CA ASP A 70 5.74 23.73 -7.70
C ASP A 70 6.37 22.78 -6.70
N ARG A 71 5.91 22.90 -5.45
CA ARG A 71 6.39 22.12 -4.32
C ARG A 71 5.24 21.39 -3.65
N ALA A 72 5.54 20.23 -3.11
CA ALA A 72 4.65 19.54 -2.20
C ALA A 72 5.43 18.70 -1.20
N ASP A 73 4.75 18.44 -0.09
CA ASP A 73 5.22 17.59 0.97
C ASP A 73 4.58 16.21 0.87
N GLY A 74 5.25 15.23 1.45
CA GLY A 74 4.75 13.87 1.57
C GLY A 74 5.39 13.15 2.74
N SER A 75 4.80 12.01 3.07
CA SER A 75 5.26 11.20 4.19
C SER A 75 5.25 9.72 3.87
N GLY A 76 5.97 8.94 4.68
CA GLY A 76 5.96 7.49 4.55
C GLY A 76 6.89 6.78 5.52
N ASN A 77 6.78 5.47 5.58
CA ASN A 77 7.56 4.63 6.50
C ASN A 77 9.03 4.43 6.05
N SER A 78 9.44 5.08 4.95
CA SER A 78 10.81 5.12 4.44
C SER A 78 11.07 6.44 3.71
N LYS A 79 12.35 6.82 3.57
CA LYS A 79 12.76 8.02 2.80
C LYS A 79 12.17 8.01 1.39
N ASP A 80 12.30 6.89 0.68
CA ASP A 80 11.76 6.73 -0.67
C ASP A 80 10.24 6.83 -0.72
N ALA A 81 9.54 6.25 0.26
CA ALA A 81 8.09 6.36 0.35
C ALA A 81 7.66 7.83 0.51
N ALA A 82 8.32 8.57 1.41
CA ALA A 82 8.05 9.99 1.62
C ALA A 82 8.31 10.83 0.37
N ILE A 83 9.43 10.61 -0.33
CA ILE A 83 9.74 11.33 -1.59
C ILE A 83 8.72 10.98 -2.68
N LYS A 84 8.35 9.70 -2.82
CA LYS A 84 7.37 9.27 -3.82
C LYS A 84 5.99 9.84 -3.52
N ASP A 85 5.64 9.95 -2.25
CA ASP A 85 4.40 10.58 -1.80
C ASP A 85 4.39 12.08 -2.10
N ALA A 86 5.46 12.78 -1.72
CA ALA A 86 5.63 14.20 -2.01
C ALA A 86 5.52 14.48 -3.51
N LYS A 87 6.16 13.65 -4.36
CA LYS A 87 6.05 13.74 -5.82
C LYS A 87 4.62 13.58 -6.32
N ARG A 88 3.79 12.73 -5.71
CA ARG A 88 2.38 12.58 -6.11
C ARG A 88 1.57 13.81 -5.76
N ASN A 89 1.83 14.40 -4.59
CA ASN A 89 1.08 15.52 -4.04
C ASN A 89 1.36 16.86 -4.74
N VAL A 90 2.40 16.95 -5.59
CA VAL A 90 2.68 18.17 -6.36
C VAL A 90 1.48 18.54 -7.23
N PRO A 91 0.90 19.75 -7.06
CA PRO A 91 -0.20 20.21 -7.87
C PRO A 91 0.26 20.40 -9.32
N VAL A 92 -0.54 19.92 -10.26
CA VAL A 92 -0.29 20.10 -11.70
C VAL A 92 -1.58 20.63 -12.33
N PRO A 93 -1.60 21.88 -12.82
CA PRO A 93 -2.75 22.43 -13.50
C PRO A 93 -3.11 21.63 -14.77
N SER A 94 -4.36 21.72 -15.20
CA SER A 94 -4.78 21.10 -16.48
C SER A 94 -3.93 21.62 -17.64
N GLY A 95 -3.63 20.76 -18.61
CA GLY A 95 -2.75 21.09 -19.75
C GLY A 95 -1.25 21.14 -19.41
N HIS A 96 -0.86 20.70 -18.21
CA HIS A 96 0.53 20.68 -17.77
C HIS A 96 0.96 19.28 -17.31
N TYR A 97 2.27 19.07 -17.21
CA TYR A 97 2.87 17.90 -16.58
C TYR A 97 4.07 18.30 -15.73
N LYS A 98 4.43 17.46 -14.77
CA LYS A 98 5.62 17.66 -13.92
C LYS A 98 6.85 16.94 -14.48
N ARG A 99 8.02 17.59 -14.42
CA ARG A 99 9.33 17.00 -14.74
C ARG A 99 10.41 17.46 -13.76
N HIS A 100 11.58 16.80 -13.78
CA HIS A 100 12.75 17.15 -12.96
C HIS A 100 12.37 17.41 -11.48
N CYS A 101 11.76 16.42 -10.85
CA CYS A 101 11.34 16.49 -9.45
C CYS A 101 12.48 16.13 -8.51
N ASP A 102 13.02 17.13 -7.82
CA ASP A 102 14.12 16.97 -6.87
C ASP A 102 13.62 17.02 -5.43
N ALA A 103 14.18 16.15 -4.58
CA ALA A 103 13.99 16.26 -3.14
C ALA A 103 14.80 17.45 -2.62
N LYS A 104 14.14 18.38 -1.93
CA LYS A 104 14.77 19.57 -1.34
C LYS A 104 15.07 19.38 0.15
N ARG A 105 14.26 18.57 0.84
CA ARG A 105 14.44 18.23 2.25
C ARG A 105 13.84 16.85 2.53
N VAL A 106 14.51 16.07 3.38
CA VAL A 106 14.03 14.78 3.91
C VAL A 106 14.41 14.71 5.37
N TRP A 107 13.46 14.39 6.25
CA TRP A 107 13.66 14.32 7.71
C TRP A 107 12.87 13.16 8.34
#